data_AF-A0A6G9W279-F1
#
_entry.id   AF-A0A6G9W279-F1
#
_cell.length_a   1.000
_cell.length_b   1.000
_cell.length_c   1.000
_cell.angle_alpha   90.00
_cell.angle_beta   90.00
_cell.angle_gamma   90.00
#
_symmetry.space_group_name_H-M   'P 1'
#
loop_
_entity.id
_entity.type
_entity.pdbx_description
1 polymer ?
#
loop_
_entity_poly.entity_id
_entity_poly.type
_entity_poly.pdbx_seq_one_letter_code
_entity_poly.pdbx_strand_id
1 'polypeptide(L)'
;MPRRYYKRPRTSRKKYSIQQKAFKFDAAASSTTSVEIVPATTVEGMRKVKHVTVTCSTTHAVPIYWALVYVPQGTAPGVLNVATTGDQTSLYEPNQFVMNCGIADPDAGPIRIWSPLARNLNDGDRILLLCTHTNSSAVGIFALSRYAITY
;
A
#
# COMPACT_ATOMS: atom_id res chain seq x y z
N MET A 1 29.26 16.78 -49.97
CA MET A 1 28.30 17.50 -49.11
C MET A 1 28.09 16.70 -47.82
N PRO A 2 28.29 17.26 -46.61
CA PRO A 2 28.11 16.49 -45.37
C PRO A 2 26.63 16.26 -45.10
N ARG A 3 26.24 14.99 -44.93
CA ARG A 3 24.86 14.58 -44.65
C ARG A 3 24.49 15.04 -43.24
N ARG A 4 23.61 16.04 -43.10
CA ARG A 4 23.11 16.49 -41.79
C ARG A 4 22.38 15.34 -41.09
N TYR A 5 22.92 14.90 -39.97
CA TYR A 5 22.30 13.89 -39.11
C TYR A 5 21.09 14.52 -38.40
N TYR A 6 19.89 14.24 -38.87
CA TYR A 6 18.67 14.62 -38.16
C TYR A 6 18.42 13.62 -37.01
N LYS A 7 18.53 14.10 -35.76
CA LYS A 7 18.09 13.33 -34.59
C LYS A 7 16.58 13.15 -34.68
N ARG A 8 16.12 11.90 -34.84
CA ARG A 8 14.69 11.58 -34.76
C ARG A 8 14.16 11.98 -33.38
N PRO A 9 12.99 12.63 -33.30
CA PRO A 9 12.38 12.94 -32.01
C PRO A 9 12.11 11.62 -31.28
N ARG A 10 12.70 11.46 -30.09
CA ARG A 10 12.37 10.36 -29.19
C ARG A 10 10.97 10.64 -28.65
N THR A 11 9.96 10.00 -29.23
CA THR A 11 8.64 9.93 -28.60
C THR A 11 8.82 9.27 -27.25
N SER A 12 8.68 10.03 -26.15
CA SER A 12 8.80 9.47 -24.81
C SER A 12 7.56 8.65 -24.50
N ARG A 13 7.59 7.36 -24.84
CA ARG A 13 6.54 6.44 -24.40
C ARG A 13 6.54 6.44 -22.88
N LYS A 14 5.47 6.92 -22.26
CA LYS A 14 5.32 6.90 -20.80
C LYS A 14 5.30 5.43 -20.36
N LYS A 15 6.43 4.98 -19.81
CA LYS A 15 6.60 3.59 -19.34
C LYS A 15 5.64 3.25 -18.20
N TYR A 16 5.34 4.22 -17.35
CA TYR A 16 4.45 4.05 -16.20
C TYR A 16 3.15 4.83 -16.40
N SER A 17 2.07 4.21 -15.97
CA SER A 17 0.76 4.84 -15.76
C SER A 17 0.59 5.12 -14.27
N ILE A 18 -0.09 6.22 -13.92
CA ILE A 18 -0.49 6.50 -12.54
C ILE A 18 -1.89 5.93 -12.34
N GLN A 19 -2.05 5.16 -11.27
CA GLN A 19 -3.34 4.66 -10.82
C GLN A 19 -3.72 5.33 -9.50
N GLN A 20 -5.02 5.54 -9.33
CA GLN A 20 -5.58 6.13 -8.12
C GLN A 20 -6.90 5.44 -7.76
N LYS A 21 -7.11 5.19 -6.47
CA LYS A 21 -8.33 4.55 -5.96
C LYS A 21 -8.71 5.20 -4.63
N ALA A 22 -9.89 5.82 -4.59
CA ALA A 22 -10.52 6.26 -3.36
C ALA A 22 -11.36 5.12 -2.79
N PHE A 23 -11.31 4.92 -1.49
CA PHE A 23 -12.05 3.85 -0.81
C PHE A 23 -12.33 4.24 0.64
N LYS A 24 -13.39 3.65 1.18
CA LYS A 24 -13.75 3.72 2.60
C LYS A 24 -13.85 2.30 3.12
N PHE A 25 -13.39 2.08 4.33
CA PHE A 25 -13.61 0.84 5.05
C PHE A 25 -13.64 1.12 6.55
N ASP A 26 -14.26 0.24 7.32
CA ASP A 26 -14.30 0.33 8.77
C ASP A 26 -13.27 -0.65 9.33
N ALA A 27 -12.27 -0.13 10.05
CA ALA A 27 -11.33 -0.95 10.79
C ALA A 27 -12.06 -1.52 12.01
N ALA A 28 -12.09 -2.84 12.13
CA ALA A 28 -12.76 -3.52 13.23
C ALA A 28 -11.99 -3.37 14.55
N ALA A 29 -12.73 -3.29 15.67
CA ALA A 29 -12.13 -3.22 17.00
C ALA A 29 -11.27 -4.45 17.29
N SER A 30 -10.02 -4.21 17.73
CA SER A 30 -9.06 -5.25 18.14
C SER A 30 -8.78 -6.33 17.07
N SER A 31 -9.00 -6.02 15.80
CA SER A 31 -8.76 -6.95 14.69
C SER A 31 -8.09 -6.25 13.52
N THR A 32 -7.26 -6.99 12.79
CA THR A 32 -6.63 -6.47 11.58
C THR A 32 -7.62 -6.47 10.42
N THR A 33 -7.83 -5.31 9.84
CA THR A 33 -8.64 -5.14 8.63
C THR A 33 -7.72 -4.95 7.43
N SER A 34 -8.03 -5.63 6.32
CA SER A 34 -7.24 -5.59 5.09
C SER A 34 -8.03 -4.97 3.94
N VAL A 35 -7.35 -4.16 3.12
CA VAL A 35 -7.92 -3.57 1.91
C VAL A 35 -6.95 -3.68 0.75
N GLU A 36 -7.44 -4.12 -0.40
CA GLU A 36 -6.67 -4.18 -1.64
C GLU A 36 -6.42 -2.79 -2.26
N ILE A 37 -5.15 -2.37 -2.21
CA ILE A 37 -4.68 -1.18 -2.91
C ILE A 37 -4.40 -1.51 -4.37
N VAL A 38 -3.56 -2.53 -4.60
CA VAL A 38 -3.29 -3.05 -5.94
C VAL A 38 -3.95 -4.42 -6.04
N PRO A 39 -5.02 -4.55 -6.84
CA PRO A 39 -5.72 -5.82 -6.96
C PRO A 39 -4.85 -6.86 -7.68
N ALA A 40 -5.14 -8.13 -7.38
CA ALA A 40 -4.64 -9.24 -8.17
C ALA A 40 -5.16 -9.12 -9.61
N THR A 41 -4.36 -9.61 -10.55
CA THR A 41 -4.79 -9.79 -11.95
C THR A 41 -4.72 -11.27 -12.29
N THR A 42 -5.38 -11.65 -13.38
CA THR A 42 -5.26 -12.96 -14.07
C THR A 42 -4.52 -12.82 -15.41
N VAL A 43 -3.86 -11.67 -15.61
CA VAL A 43 -3.17 -11.33 -16.86
C VAL A 43 -1.72 -11.74 -16.72
N GLU A 44 -1.28 -12.64 -17.59
CA GLU A 44 0.10 -13.07 -17.66
C GLU A 44 1.02 -11.88 -17.96
N GLY A 45 2.16 -11.83 -17.27
CA GLY A 45 3.12 -10.75 -17.36
C GLY A 45 3.46 -10.14 -16.00
N MET A 46 4.63 -9.50 -15.94
CA MET A 46 5.12 -8.91 -14.70
C MET A 46 4.76 -7.44 -14.63
N ARG A 47 3.86 -7.09 -13.72
CA ARG A 47 3.56 -5.70 -13.40
C ARG A 47 4.60 -5.15 -12.45
N LYS A 48 5.05 -3.92 -12.65
CA LYS A 48 5.95 -3.26 -11.70
C LYS A 48 5.27 -2.06 -11.06
N VAL A 49 5.10 -2.14 -9.74
CA VAL A 49 4.48 -1.10 -8.91
C VAL A 49 5.55 -0.31 -8.16
N LYS A 50 5.40 1.01 -8.11
CA LYS A 50 6.30 1.93 -7.41
C LYS A 50 5.54 3.08 -6.74
N HIS A 51 6.18 3.66 -5.72
CA HIS A 51 5.77 4.93 -5.10
C HIS A 51 4.33 4.90 -4.60
N VAL A 52 3.98 3.81 -3.89
CA VAL A 52 2.66 3.68 -3.29
C VAL A 52 2.52 4.77 -2.23
N THR A 53 1.50 5.60 -2.39
CA THR A 53 1.13 6.64 -1.43
C THR A 53 -0.32 6.42 -1.05
N VAL A 54 -0.60 6.48 0.25
CA VAL A 54 -1.97 6.46 0.77
C VAL A 54 -2.16 7.71 1.62
N THR A 55 -3.13 8.52 1.27
CA THR A 55 -3.58 9.63 2.13
C THR A 55 -4.89 9.22 2.75
N CYS A 56 -5.04 9.40 4.06
CA CYS A 56 -6.27 9.02 4.74
C CYS A 56 -6.67 10.00 5.83
N SER A 57 -7.93 9.84 6.25
CA SER A 57 -8.54 10.50 7.40
C SER A 57 -9.43 9.49 8.11
N THR A 58 -9.69 9.71 9.39
CA THR A 58 -10.39 8.78 10.26
C THR A 58 -11.61 9.45 10.89
N THR A 59 -12.62 8.66 11.27
CA THR A 59 -13.78 9.19 12.02
C THR A 59 -13.47 9.46 13.49
N HIS A 60 -12.42 8.83 14.03
CA HIS A 60 -11.98 8.98 15.42
C HIS A 60 -10.50 9.35 15.49
N ALA A 61 -10.17 10.16 16.50
CA ALA A 61 -8.83 10.53 16.89
C ALA A 61 -8.16 9.41 17.69
N VAL A 62 -7.87 8.28 17.03
CA VAL A 62 -7.18 7.14 17.64
C VAL A 62 -5.98 6.75 16.78
N PRO A 63 -4.81 6.47 17.37
CA PRO A 63 -3.67 5.95 16.64
C PRO A 63 -3.98 4.65 15.90
N ILE A 64 -3.59 4.58 14.63
CA ILE A 64 -3.79 3.41 13.77
C ILE A 64 -2.44 2.83 13.40
N TYR A 65 -2.23 1.56 13.74
CA TYR A 65 -1.10 0.80 13.24
C TYR A 65 -1.43 0.34 11.83
N TRP A 66 -0.51 0.52 10.89
CA TRP A 66 -0.72 0.15 9.50
C TRP A 66 0.53 -0.52 8.91
N ALA A 67 0.30 -1.37 7.92
CA ALA A 67 1.35 -1.94 7.08
C ALA A 67 0.88 -2.06 5.63
N LEU A 68 1.77 -1.72 4.71
CA LEU A 68 1.64 -2.05 3.30
C LEU A 68 2.32 -3.40 3.08
N VAL A 69 1.57 -4.39 2.63
CA VAL A 69 2.05 -5.77 2.52
C VAL A 69 1.88 -6.29 1.10
N TYR A 70 2.93 -6.88 0.57
CA TYR A 70 2.91 -7.67 -0.66
C TYR A 70 2.44 -9.08 -0.34
N VAL A 71 1.40 -9.56 -1.01
CA VAL A 71 0.82 -10.89 -0.78
C VAL A 71 0.96 -11.70 -2.06
N PRO A 72 1.80 -12.76 -2.06
CA PRO A 72 1.90 -13.69 -3.17
C PRO A 72 0.57 -14.38 -3.50
N GLN A 73 0.40 -14.78 -4.77
CA GLN A 73 -0.71 -15.65 -5.18
C GLN A 73 -0.80 -16.90 -4.27
N GLY A 74 -2.03 -17.27 -3.91
CA GLY A 74 -2.30 -18.46 -3.10
C GLY A 74 -2.01 -18.32 -1.61
N THR A 75 -1.52 -17.16 -1.15
CA THR A 75 -1.32 -16.87 0.28
C THR A 75 -2.34 -15.87 0.81
N ALA A 76 -2.63 -15.97 2.10
CA ALA A 76 -3.45 -15.02 2.84
C ALA A 76 -2.54 -14.02 3.58
N PRO A 77 -2.96 -12.75 3.75
CA PRO A 77 -2.25 -11.84 4.63
C PRO A 77 -2.31 -12.33 6.07
N GLY A 78 -1.21 -12.13 6.81
CA GLY A 78 -1.16 -12.29 8.24
C GLY A 78 -1.89 -11.16 8.98
N VAL A 79 -1.82 -11.20 10.30
CA VAL A 79 -2.40 -10.22 11.22
C VAL A 79 -1.30 -9.27 11.70
N LEU A 80 -1.67 -8.02 12.01
CA LEU A 80 -0.75 -7.08 12.65
C LEU A 80 -0.66 -7.38 14.15
N ASN A 81 0.55 -7.67 14.63
CA ASN A 81 0.83 -7.90 16.03
C ASN A 81 1.09 -6.56 16.73
N VAL A 82 0.18 -6.14 17.59
CA VAL A 82 0.35 -4.95 18.43
C VAL A 82 0.55 -5.42 19.86
N ALA A 83 1.71 -5.13 20.44
CA ALA A 83 2.00 -5.48 21.82
C ALA A 83 1.08 -4.72 22.78
N THR A 84 0.47 -5.44 23.72
CA THR A 84 -0.44 -4.88 24.73
C THR A 84 0.24 -4.60 26.07
N THR A 85 1.39 -5.21 26.34
CA THR A 85 2.10 -5.16 27.63
C THR A 85 3.58 -5.14 27.41
N GLY A 86 4.24 -3.98 27.55
CA GLY A 86 5.71 -3.78 27.77
C GLY A 86 6.72 -4.41 26.80
N ASP A 87 6.30 -5.34 25.96
CA ASP A 87 7.12 -6.25 25.18
C ASP A 87 7.21 -5.73 23.75
N GLN A 88 8.36 -5.98 23.12
CA GLN A 88 8.55 -5.67 21.71
C GLN A 88 8.25 -6.91 20.88
N THR A 89 7.38 -6.76 19.89
CA THR A 89 7.03 -7.83 18.95
C THR A 89 7.19 -7.34 17.52
N SER A 90 7.44 -8.26 16.59
CA SER A 90 7.44 -7.95 15.17
C SER A 90 6.02 -7.66 14.71
N LEU A 91 5.82 -6.48 14.09
CA LEU A 91 4.49 -6.01 13.68
C LEU A 91 3.81 -6.96 12.70
N TYR A 92 4.56 -7.61 11.80
CA TYR A 92 4.00 -8.50 10.79
C TYR A 92 5.02 -9.57 10.41
N GLU A 93 4.56 -10.82 10.32
CA GLU A 93 5.37 -11.95 9.86
C GLU A 93 4.70 -12.71 8.70
N PRO A 94 5.45 -13.10 7.65
CA PRO A 94 6.88 -12.86 7.43
C PRO A 94 7.22 -11.40 7.07
N ASN A 95 8.24 -10.82 7.73
CA ASN A 95 8.63 -9.41 7.52
C ASN A 95 9.07 -9.10 6.06
N GLN A 96 9.55 -10.09 5.30
CA GLN A 96 9.94 -9.91 3.89
C GLN A 96 8.82 -9.38 2.96
N PHE A 97 7.56 -9.57 3.38
CA PHE A 97 6.39 -9.12 2.66
C PHE A 97 5.98 -7.68 2.99
N VAL A 98 6.53 -7.11 4.07
CA VAL A 98 6.27 -5.72 4.44
C VAL A 98 6.99 -4.79 3.45
N MET A 99 6.23 -3.86 2.87
CA MET A 99 6.74 -2.80 2.00
C MET A 99 6.97 -1.50 2.75
N ASN A 100 6.12 -1.21 3.73
CA ASN A 100 6.29 -0.15 4.71
C ASN A 100 5.31 -0.38 5.86
N CYS A 101 5.57 0.20 7.02
CA CYS A 101 4.67 0.15 8.15
C CYS A 101 4.87 1.37 9.07
N GLY A 102 3.91 1.61 9.96
CA GLY A 102 4.02 2.67 10.94
C GLY A 102 2.76 2.86 11.76
N ILE A 103 2.74 3.96 12.50
CA ILE A 103 1.58 4.42 13.27
C ILE A 103 1.13 5.73 12.64
N ALA A 104 -0.16 5.87 12.39
CA ALA A 104 -0.79 7.10 11.98
C ALA A 104 -1.57 7.68 13.15
N ASP A 105 -1.22 8.91 13.54
CA ASP A 105 -1.94 9.68 14.55
C ASP A 105 -2.84 10.70 13.84
N PRO A 106 -4.17 10.57 13.92
CA PRO A 106 -5.10 11.50 13.28
C PRO A 106 -5.05 12.93 13.84
N ASP A 107 -4.58 13.12 15.08
CA ASP A 107 -4.52 14.45 15.71
C ASP A 107 -3.30 15.26 15.27
N ALA A 108 -2.28 14.60 14.72
CA ALA A 108 -1.05 15.23 14.26
C ALA A 108 -1.15 15.93 12.88
N GLY A 109 -2.34 15.89 12.25
CA GLY A 109 -2.62 16.51 10.95
C GLY A 109 -2.81 15.52 9.80
N PRO A 110 -2.65 15.95 8.53
CA PRO A 110 -2.96 15.10 7.38
C PRO A 110 -2.11 13.83 7.33
N ILE A 111 -2.76 12.67 7.37
CA ILE A 111 -2.06 11.38 7.31
C ILE A 111 -1.65 11.09 5.87
N ARG A 112 -0.33 10.97 5.66
CA ARG A 112 0.27 10.55 4.39
C ARG A 112 1.25 9.40 4.61
N ILE A 113 0.84 8.24 4.16
CA ILE A 113 1.64 7.02 4.10
C ILE A 113 2.33 6.97 2.75
N TRP A 114 3.65 6.73 2.74
CA TRP A 114 4.42 6.60 1.49
C TRP A 114 5.38 5.43 1.57
N SER A 115 5.42 4.57 0.56
CA SER A 115 6.44 3.52 0.43
C SER A 115 7.37 3.82 -0.74
N PRO A 116 8.69 3.91 -0.51
CA PRO A 116 9.68 4.05 -1.58
C PRO A 116 9.90 2.74 -2.34
N LEU A 117 9.51 1.60 -1.77
CA LEU A 117 9.82 0.29 -2.32
C LEU A 117 9.04 0.01 -3.61
N ALA A 118 9.75 -0.58 -4.55
CA ALA A 118 9.17 -1.11 -5.78
C ALA A 118 8.96 -2.61 -5.64
N ARG A 119 7.84 -3.13 -6.15
CA ARG A 119 7.60 -4.58 -6.23
C ARG A 119 7.23 -4.96 -7.65
N ASN A 120 7.75 -6.10 -8.06
CA ASN A 120 7.27 -6.80 -9.24
C ASN A 120 6.12 -7.69 -8.76
N LEU A 121 4.97 -7.58 -9.40
CA LEU A 121 3.77 -8.38 -9.14
C LEU A 121 3.58 -9.30 -10.35
N ASN A 122 3.57 -10.60 -10.11
CA ASN A 122 3.17 -11.58 -11.10
C ASN A 122 1.64 -11.70 -11.11
N ASP A 123 1.16 -12.72 -11.82
CA ASP A 123 -0.24 -13.08 -11.82
C ASP A 123 -0.71 -13.49 -10.41
N GLY A 124 -1.91 -13.06 -10.01
CA GLY A 124 -2.45 -13.33 -8.68
C GLY A 124 -1.81 -12.58 -7.49
N ASP A 125 -0.65 -11.94 -7.68
CA ASP A 125 0.00 -11.14 -6.64
C ASP A 125 -0.74 -9.81 -6.40
N ARG A 126 -0.82 -9.41 -5.12
CA ARG A 126 -1.55 -8.19 -4.70
C ARG A 126 -0.80 -7.41 -3.63
N ILE A 127 -1.18 -6.14 -3.48
CA ILE A 127 -0.68 -5.28 -2.40
C ILE A 127 -1.86 -4.83 -1.55
N LEU A 128 -1.77 -5.11 -0.26
CA LEU A 128 -2.79 -4.80 0.74
C LEU A 128 -2.32 -3.68 1.66
N LEU A 129 -3.27 -2.84 2.07
CA LEU A 129 -3.17 -2.06 3.30
C LEU A 129 -3.77 -2.89 4.42
N LEU A 130 -2.95 -3.20 5.42
CA LEU A 130 -3.40 -3.73 6.69
C LEU A 130 -3.47 -2.59 7.70
N CYS A 131 -4.47 -2.63 8.55
CA CYS A 131 -4.58 -1.69 9.66
C CYS A 131 -5.24 -2.33 10.88
N THR A 132 -4.89 -1.82 12.05
CA THR A 132 -5.48 -2.20 13.33
C THR A 132 -5.39 -1.03 14.29
N HIS A 133 -6.24 -1.03 15.31
CA HIS A 133 -6.29 -0.03 16.36
C HIS A 133 -6.71 -0.66 17.70
N THR A 134 -6.47 0.06 18.79
CA THR A 134 -6.81 -0.37 20.15
C THR A 134 -8.15 0.16 20.66
N ASN A 135 -8.86 0.98 19.88
CA ASN A 135 -10.20 1.47 20.26
C ASN A 135 -11.22 0.33 20.38
N SER A 136 -12.17 0.46 21.31
CA SER A 136 -13.24 -0.52 21.53
C SER A 136 -14.34 -0.51 20.46
N SER A 137 -14.45 0.57 19.68
CA SER A 137 -15.39 0.70 18.57
C SER A 137 -14.67 0.72 17.23
N ALA A 138 -15.35 0.26 16.18
CA ALA A 138 -14.81 0.31 14.82
C ALA A 138 -14.49 1.75 14.41
N VAL A 139 -13.40 1.93 13.66
CA VAL A 139 -12.96 3.24 13.17
C VAL A 139 -13.13 3.31 11.66
N GLY A 140 -13.94 4.26 11.18
CA GLY A 140 -14.11 4.51 9.76
C GLY A 140 -12.88 5.19 9.19
N ILE A 141 -12.31 4.64 8.12
CA ILE A 141 -11.14 5.16 7.43
C ILE A 141 -11.53 5.55 6.01
N PHE A 142 -11.35 6.82 5.67
CA PHE A 142 -11.49 7.33 4.32
C PHE A 142 -10.10 7.52 3.73
N ALA A 143 -9.80 6.82 2.63
CA ALA A 143 -8.46 6.78 2.07
C ALA A 143 -8.47 6.97 0.55
N LEU A 144 -7.36 7.50 0.05
CA LEU A 144 -7.01 7.54 -1.36
C LEU A 144 -5.63 6.93 -1.53
N SER A 145 -5.54 5.92 -2.38
CA SER A 145 -4.27 5.35 -2.81
C SER A 145 -3.87 5.90 -4.17
N ARG A 146 -2.57 6.10 -4.35
CA ARG A 146 -1.94 6.49 -5.60
C ARG A 146 -0.66 5.70 -5.77
N TYR A 147 -0.43 5.16 -6.97
CA TYR A 147 0.80 4.44 -7.28
C TYR A 147 1.12 4.51 -8.78
N ALA A 148 2.39 4.28 -9.12
CA ALA A 148 2.83 4.13 -10.50
C ALA A 148 2.89 2.65 -10.85
N ILE A 149 2.32 2.26 -11.99
CA ILE A 149 2.32 0.88 -12.49
C ILE A 149 2.69 0.80 -13.97
N THR A 150 3.42 -0.23 -14.32
CA THR A 150 3.72 -0.65 -15.70
C THR A 150 3.39 -2.14 -15.83
N TYR A 151 3.00 -2.56 -17.03
CA TYR A 151 2.57 -3.90 -17.39
C TYR A 151 3.57 -4.52 -18.36
#